data_AF-A0A543JRR1-F1
#
_entry.id   AF-A0A543JRR1-F1
#
_cell.length_a   1.000
_cell.length_b   1.000
_cell.length_c   1.000
_cell.angle_alpha   90.00
_cell.angle_beta   90.00
_cell.angle_gamma   90.00
#
_symmetry.space_group_name_H-M   'P 1'
#
loop_
_entity.id
_entity.type
_entity.pdbx_description
1 polymer ?
#
loop_
_entity_poly.entity_id
_entity_poly.type
_entity_poly.pdbx_seq_one_letter_code
_entity_poly.pdbx_strand_id
1 'polypeptide(L)' 'MLDRIRGNARAAELPATVFDFDLDRADHGEPVRPSWGGELRRIAGDASGGTFSACGGPVL' A
#
# COMPACT_ATOMS: atom_id res chain seq x y z
N MET A 1 5.75 -5.95 -8.79
CA MET A 1 5.51 -4.58 -9.32
C MET A 1 5.95 -3.53 -8.31
N LEU A 2 5.42 -3.55 -7.08
CA LEU A 2 5.85 -2.66 -5.99
C LEU A 2 7.37 -2.66 -5.77
N ASP A 3 8.04 -3.82 -5.83
CA ASP A 3 9.50 -3.89 -5.67
C ASP A 3 10.27 -3.10 -6.73
N ARG A 4 9.71 -2.99 -7.95
CA ARG A 4 10.32 -2.18 -9.03
C ARG A 4 10.17 -0.69 -8.76
N ILE A 5 9.10 -0.28 -8.09
CA ILE A 5 8.88 1.11 -7.68
C ILE A 5 9.81 1.42 -6.49
N ARG A 6 9.87 0.55 -5.48
CA ARG A 6 10.78 0.68 -4.33
C ARG A 6 12.25 0.73 -4.75
N GLY A 7 12.64 -0.03 -5.78
CA GLY A 7 14.00 -0.04 -6.31
C GLY A 7 14.39 1.19 -7.14
N ASN A 8 13.49 2.16 -7.36
CA ASN A 8 13.75 3.35 -8.17
C ASN A 8 13.19 4.61 -7.49
N ALA A 9 14.08 5.42 -6.91
CA ALA A 9 13.71 6.61 -6.15
C ALA A 9 12.80 7.58 -6.93
N ARG A 10 13.09 7.84 -8.21
CA ARG A 10 12.24 8.72 -9.04
C ARG A 10 10.86 8.13 -9.29
N ALA A 11 10.77 6.82 -9.40
CA ALA A 11 9.49 6.15 -9.55
C ALA A 11 8.70 6.11 -8.24
N ALA A 12 9.36 6.13 -7.07
CA ALA A 12 8.74 6.19 -5.76
C ALA A 12 8.25 7.60 -5.38
N GLU A 13 8.93 8.65 -5.83
CA GLU A 13 8.53 10.05 -5.57
C GLU A 13 7.22 10.45 -6.26
N LEU A 14 6.99 9.96 -7.48
CA LEU A 14 5.80 10.35 -8.26
C LEU A 14 4.47 9.93 -7.58
N PRO A 15 4.29 8.68 -7.12
CA PRO A 15 3.14 8.28 -6.32
C PRO A 15 2.90 9.15 -5.08
N ALA A 16 3.95 9.45 -4.32
CA ALA A 16 3.83 10.22 -3.09
C ALA A 16 3.40 11.68 -3.37
N THR A 17 3.99 12.30 -4.40
CA THR A 17 3.76 13.73 -4.70
C THR A 17 2.47 14.01 -5.46
N VAL A 18 2.02 13.10 -6.33
CA VAL A 18 0.88 13.34 -7.22
C VAL A 18 -0.39 12.63 -6.74
N PHE A 19 -0.24 11.47 -6.09
CA PHE A 19 -1.35 10.58 -5.78
C PHE A 19 -1.55 10.34 -4.28
N ASP A 20 -0.77 11.02 -3.43
CA ASP A 20 -0.76 10.83 -1.98
C ASP A 20 -0.56 9.35 -1.60
N PHE A 21 0.28 8.65 -2.39
CA PHE A 21 0.58 7.24 -2.22
C PHE A 21 2.04 7.11 -1.78
N ASP A 22 2.27 7.04 -0.48
CA ASP A 22 3.60 6.97 0.11
C ASP A 22 3.93 5.53 0.51
N LEU A 23 4.92 4.95 -0.19
CA LEU A 23 5.42 3.59 0.02
C LEU A 23 6.21 3.40 1.32
N ASP A 24 6.71 4.49 1.90
CA ASP A 24 7.52 4.49 3.10
C ASP A 24 6.72 4.90 4.34
N ARG A 25 5.52 5.46 4.16
CA ARG A 25 4.60 5.77 5.25
C ARG A 25 4.02 4.50 5.87
N ALA A 26 4.47 4.21 7.09
CA ALA A 26 4.10 3.04 7.87
C ALA A 26 3.01 3.29 8.92
N ASP A 27 2.54 4.53 9.05
CA ASP A 27 1.44 4.92 9.94
C ASP A 27 0.09 4.43 9.36
N HIS A 28 -0.05 3.12 9.31
CA HIS A 28 -1.23 2.48 8.77
C HIS A 28 -2.37 2.45 9.80
N GLY A 29 -3.60 2.52 9.29
CA GLY A 29 -4.82 2.36 10.09
C GLY A 29 -5.04 0.92 10.57
N GLU A 30 -6.19 0.73 11.21
CA GLU A 30 -6.60 -0.54 11.79
C GLU A 30 -6.54 -1.71 10.77
N PRO A 31 -6.15 -2.92 11.20
CA PRO A 31 -6.18 -4.10 10.34
C PRO A 31 -7.59 -4.38 9.79
N VAL A 32 -7.70 -4.51 8.46
CA VAL A 32 -8.97 -4.85 7.79
C VAL A 32 -9.08 -6.36 7.62
N ARG A 33 -10.25 -6.92 7.96
CA ARG A 33 -10.58 -8.35 7.76
C ARG A 33 -11.60 -8.49 6.64
N PRO A 34 -11.21 -8.99 5.46
CA PRO A 34 -12.13 -9.15 4.34
C PRO A 34 -13.17 -10.24 4.60
N SER A 35 -14.40 -10.03 4.12
CA SER A 35 -15.49 -11.01 4.24
C SER A 35 -15.24 -12.31 3.44
N TRP A 36 -14.40 -12.25 2.42
CA TRP A 36 -14.00 -13.39 1.59
C TRP A 36 -12.89 -14.25 2.21
N GLY A 37 -12.45 -13.93 3.43
CA GLY A 37 -11.60 -14.79 4.25
C GLY A 37 -10.10 -14.79 3.94
N GLY A 38 -9.62 -14.04 2.94
CA GLY A 38 -8.17 -13.88 2.72
C GLY A 38 -7.60 -12.59 3.29
N GLU A 39 -6.39 -12.23 2.84
CA GLU A 39 -5.55 -11.21 3.49
C GLU A 39 -5.48 -9.91 2.68
N LEU A 40 -5.48 -8.78 3.37
CA LEU A 40 -5.10 -7.48 2.82
C LEU A 40 -3.75 -7.08 3.39
N ARG A 41 -2.72 -7.12 2.54
CA ARG A 41 -1.39 -6.65 2.89
C ARG A 41 -1.34 -5.14 2.71
N ARG A 42 -0.97 -4.41 3.75
CA ARG A 42 -0.75 -2.96 3.68
C ARG A 42 0.50 -2.67 2.84
N ILE A 43 0.42 -1.72 1.92
CA ILE A 43 1.49 -1.45 0.94
C ILE A 43 1.92 0.02 0.87
N ALA A 44 1.08 0.96 1.29
CA ALA A 44 1.35 2.39 1.33
C ALA A 44 0.37 3.11 2.26
N GLY A 45 0.72 4.32 2.70
CA GLY A 45 -0.16 5.25 3.41
C GLY A 45 -0.39 6.53 2.62
N ASP A 46 -1.33 7.35 3.11
CA ASP A 46 -1.63 8.69 2.54
C ASP A 46 -1.52 9.80 3.62
N ALA A 47 -1.55 11.06 3.20
CA ALA A 47 -1.44 12.24 4.06
C ALA A 47 -2.61 12.39 5.05
N SER A 48 -3.78 11.86 4.69
CA SER A 48 -4.98 11.88 5.54
C SER A 48 -5.01 10.76 6.59
N GLY A 49 -4.01 9.87 6.60
CA GLY A 49 -3.93 8.73 7.51
C GLY A 49 -4.62 7.47 7.01
N GLY A 50 -5.00 7.43 5.73
CA GLY A 50 -5.52 6.24 5.07
C GLY A 50 -4.43 5.23 4.72
N THR A 51 -4.87 4.04 4.31
CA THR A 51 -3.99 2.90 4.04
C THR A 51 -4.39 2.21 2.75
N PHE A 52 -3.44 2.11 1.82
CA PHE A 52 -3.58 1.30 0.63
C PHE A 52 -3.19 -0.14 0.92
N SER A 53 -4.00 -1.07 0.46
CA SER A 53 -3.77 -2.51 0.66
C SER A 53 -3.82 -3.26 -0.67
N ALA A 54 -2.96 -4.25 -0.82
CA ALA A 54 -3.03 -5.23 -1.88
C ALA A 54 -3.71 -6.50 -1.37
N CYS A 55 -4.59 -7.08 -2.20
CA CYS A 55 -5.06 -8.44 -1.96
C CYS A 55 -3.88 -9.40 -1.99
N GLY A 56 -3.77 -10.20 -0.94
CA GLY A 56 -2.79 -11.26 -0.80
C GLY A 56 -3.44 -12.56 -0.34
N GLY A 57 -2.74 -13.67 -0.58
CA GLY A 57 -3.22 -15.01 -0.26
C GLY A 57 -3.64 -15.80 -1.51
N PRO A 58 -3.83 -17.13 -1.38
CA PRO A 58 -4.31 -17.96 -2.47
C PRO A 58 -5.69 -17.46 -2.91
N VAL A 59 -5.84 -17.22 -4.21
CA VAL A 59 -7.16 -17.08 -4.84
C VAL A 59 -7.73 -18.49 -4.90
N LEU A 60 -8.82 -18.74 -4.17
CA LEU A 60 -9.56 -20.01 -4.23
C LEU A 60 -10.25 -20.17 -5.58
#